data_AF-A0A822BWP7-F1
#
_entry.id   AF-A0A822BWP7-F1
#
_cell.length_a   1.000
_cell.length_b   1.000
_cell.length_c   1.000
_cell.angle_alpha   90.00
_cell.angle_beta   90.00
_cell.angle_gamma   90.00
#
_symmetry.space_group_name_H-M   'P 1'
#
loop_
_entity.id
_entity.type
_entity.pdbx_description
1 polymer ?
#
loop_
_entity_poly.entity_id
_entity_poly.type
_entity_poly.pdbx_seq_one_letter_code
_entity_poly.pdbx_strand_id
1 'polypeptide(L)'
;QDILKAKLALDRTQTNAKTLMEISIDILHKSSSSFHIRVAVIILICTWLPNCSLAVQELVSIPNSISYLVSQICAQSIEDDR
;
A
#
# COMPACT_ATOMS: atom_id res chain seq x y z
N GLN A 1 5.54 -12.29 13.48
CA GLN A 1 4.39 -12.22 12.57
C GLN A 1 3.32 -11.22 13.06
N ASP A 2 3.64 -10.38 14.05
CA ASP A 2 2.65 -9.61 14.81
C ASP A 2 2.38 -8.20 14.27
N ILE A 3 3.20 -7.69 13.35
CA ILE A 3 3.01 -6.34 12.81
C ILE A 3 1.77 -6.29 11.89
N LEU A 4 1.37 -7.40 11.25
CA LEU A 4 0.15 -7.43 10.42
C LEU A 4 -1.14 -7.23 11.24
N LYS A 5 -1.12 -7.56 12.54
CA LYS A 5 -2.23 -7.27 13.46
C LYS A 5 -2.17 -5.86 14.04
N ALA A 6 -1.13 -5.09 13.72
CA ALA A 6 -1.00 -3.71 14.18
C ALA A 6 -2.06 -2.85 13.48
N LYS A 7 -3.21 -2.75 14.15
CA LYS A 7 -4.30 -1.84 13.84
C LYS A 7 -3.92 -0.47 14.38
N LEU A 8 -3.59 0.44 13.47
CA LEU A 8 -3.24 1.81 13.81
C LEU A 8 -4.54 2.62 13.88
N ALA A 9 -4.88 3.10 15.07
CA ALA A 9 -5.92 4.10 15.24
C ALA A 9 -5.36 5.45 14.75
N LEU A 10 -5.66 5.81 13.50
CA LEU A 10 -5.11 7.01 12.87
C LEU A 10 -5.74 8.32 13.40
N ASP A 11 -6.85 8.24 14.14
CA ASP A 11 -7.53 9.41 14.69
C ASP A 11 -8.39 9.02 15.92
N ARG A 12 -8.53 9.92 16.91
CA ARG A 12 -9.42 9.70 18.07
C ARG A 12 -10.91 9.63 17.68
N THR A 13 -11.26 9.99 16.44
CA THR A 13 -12.62 9.98 15.90
C THR A 13 -12.89 8.89 14.86
N GLN A 14 -11.85 8.14 14.44
CA GLN A 14 -11.99 7.16 13.35
C GLN A 14 -12.39 5.78 13.90
N THR A 15 -13.65 5.42 13.69
CA THR A 15 -14.31 4.21 14.19
C THR A 15 -13.85 2.90 13.53
N ASN A 16 -13.11 2.96 12.42
CA ASN A 16 -12.58 1.79 11.73
C ASN A 16 -11.05 1.78 11.78
N ALA A 17 -10.51 0.90 12.61
CA ALA A 17 -9.08 0.68 12.69
C ALA A 17 -8.56 0.10 11.37
N LYS A 18 -7.70 0.86 10.69
CA LYS A 18 -7.07 0.44 9.44
C LYS A 18 -5.84 -0.42 9.72
N THR A 19 -5.59 -1.41 8.88
CA THR A 19 -4.35 -2.19 8.92
C THR A 19 -3.20 -1.34 8.37
N LEU A 20 -1.97 -1.69 8.75
CA LEU A 20 -0.79 -1.01 8.22
C LEU A 20 -0.69 -1.12 6.69
N MET A 21 -1.23 -2.19 6.11
CA MET A 21 -1.32 -2.37 4.66
C MET A 21 -2.33 -1.42 4.02
N GLU A 22 -3.52 -1.24 4.60
CA GLU A 22 -4.50 -0.25 4.13
C GLU A 22 -3.93 1.17 4.18
N ILE A 23 -3.21 1.52 5.25
CA ILE A 23 -2.55 2.82 5.39
C ILE A 23 -1.46 3.00 4.33
N SER A 24 -0.68 1.94 4.06
CA SER A 24 0.36 1.96 3.03
C SER A 24 -0.23 2.24 1.65
N ILE A 25 -1.34 1.57 1.30
CA ILE A 25 -2.04 1.82 0.03
C ILE A 25 -2.67 3.22 -0.02
N ASP A 26 -3.24 3.71 1.08
CA ASP A 26 -3.78 5.07 1.19
C ASP A 26 -2.68 6.15 0.96
N ILE A 27 -1.49 5.94 1.52
CA ILE A 27 -0.33 6.81 1.31
C ILE A 27 0.14 6.80 -0.14
N LEU A 28 0.07 5.65 -0.83
CA LEU A 28 0.38 5.56 -2.25
C LEU A 28 -0.67 6.29 -3.11
N HIS A 29 -1.96 6.14 -2.79
CA HIS A 29 -3.05 6.85 -3.46
C HIS A 29 -3.01 8.37 -3.26
N LYS A 30 -2.49 8.86 -2.12
CA LYS A 30 -2.39 10.29 -1.84
C LYS A 30 -1.42 10.97 -2.80
N SER A 31 -1.97 11.77 -3.71
CA SER A 31 -1.20 12.60 -4.65
C SER A 31 -0.16 13.50 -3.97
N SER A 32 -0.40 13.94 -2.74
CA SER A 32 0.53 14.78 -1.96
C SER A 32 1.68 14.03 -1.28
N SER A 33 1.72 12.69 -1.35
CA SER A 33 2.78 11.90 -0.73
C SER A 33 4.09 12.07 -1.48
N SER A 34 5.14 12.49 -0.76
CA SER A 34 6.48 12.69 -1.31
C SER A 34 7.00 11.40 -1.95
N PHE A 35 7.73 11.52 -3.06
CA PHE A 35 8.30 10.39 -3.79
C PHE A 35 9.11 9.44 -2.88
N HIS A 36 9.93 10.00 -1.98
CA HIS A 36 10.70 9.21 -1.00
C HIS A 36 9.82 8.34 -0.10
N ILE A 37 8.66 8.86 0.32
CA ILE A 37 7.71 8.11 1.16
C ILE A 37 7.08 6.99 0.34
N ARG A 38 6.67 7.26 -0.90
CA ARG A 38 6.11 6.24 -1.79
C ARG A 38 7.09 5.10 -2.03
N VAL A 39 8.36 5.42 -2.30
CA VAL A 39 9.43 4.42 -2.48
C VAL A 39 9.64 3.61 -1.20
N ALA A 40 9.75 4.26 -0.04
CA ALA A 40 9.91 3.57 1.24
C ALA A 40 8.74 2.62 1.53
N VAL A 41 7.51 3.05 1.24
CA VAL A 41 6.31 2.23 1.39
C VAL A 41 6.30 1.04 0.42
N ILE A 42 6.69 1.24 -0.84
CA ILE A 42 6.82 0.14 -1.81
C ILE A 42 7.85 -0.87 -1.34
N ILE A 43 9.03 -0.44 -0.88
CA ILE A 43 10.06 -1.33 -0.35
C ILE A 43 9.52 -2.11 0.87
N LEU A 44 8.78 -1.44 1.75
CA LEU A 44 8.16 -2.09 2.90
C LEU A 44 7.13 -3.16 2.47
N ILE A 45 6.29 -2.87 1.48
CA ILE A 45 5.33 -3.85 0.94
C ILE A 45 6.07 -5.02 0.26
N CYS A 46 7.07 -4.74 -0.58
CA CYS A 46 7.85 -5.74 -1.30
C CYS A 46 8.71 -6.62 -0.39
N THR A 47 9.14 -6.12 0.78
CA THR A 47 9.83 -6.93 1.78
C THR A 47 8.88 -7.82 2.58
N TRP A 48 7.60 -7.45 2.66
CA TRP A 48 6.59 -8.17 3.45
C TRP A 48 5.87 -9.26 2.67
N LEU A 49 5.55 -9.03 1.40
CA LEU A 49 4.81 -9.98 0.54
C LEU A 49 5.48 -11.38 0.40
N PRO A 50 6.81 -11.50 0.18
CA PRO A 50 7.43 -12.79 -0.14
C PRO A 50 7.39 -13.80 1.02
N ASN A 51 7.34 -13.31 2.26
CA ASN A 51 7.45 -14.14 3.47
C ASN A 51 6.12 -14.31 4.20
N CYS A 52 5.01 -13.78 3.67
CA CYS A 52 3.74 -13.80 4.37
C CYS A 52 2.53 -13.87 3.43
N SER A 53 1.93 -15.07 3.31
CA SER A 53 0.68 -15.28 2.57
C SER A 53 -0.48 -14.44 3.10
N LEU A 54 -0.48 -14.13 4.40
CA LEU A 54 -1.48 -13.27 5.03
C LEU A 54 -1.36 -11.81 4.53
N ALA A 55 -0.15 -11.31 4.31
CA ALA A 55 0.05 -9.97 3.76
C ALA A 55 -0.45 -9.89 2.30
N VAL A 56 -0.28 -10.96 1.52
CA VAL A 56 -0.86 -11.05 0.17
C VAL A 56 -2.38 -11.04 0.24
N GLN A 57 -2.96 -11.81 1.17
CA GLN A 57 -4.42 -11.86 1.34
C GLN A 57 -5.01 -10.51 1.77
N GLU A 58 -4.35 -9.80 2.68
CA GLU A 58 -4.73 -8.44 3.09
C GLU A 58 -4.65 -7.47 1.91
N LEU A 59 -3.57 -7.50 1.12
CA LEU A 59 -3.40 -6.63 -0.05
C LEU A 59 -4.53 -6.81 -1.08
N VAL A 60 -4.86 -8.08 -1.37
CA VAL A 60 -5.92 -8.45 -2.32
C VAL A 60 -7.32 -8.13 -1.77
N SER A 61 -7.49 -8.12 -0.45
CA SER A 61 -8.74 -7.74 0.20
C SER A 61 -9.00 -6.22 0.12
N ILE A 62 -7.97 -5.40 -0.13
CA ILE A 62 -8.13 -3.95 -0.29
C ILE A 62 -8.69 -3.66 -1.69
N PRO A 63 -9.86 -3.01 -1.80
CA PRO A 63 -10.45 -2.70 -3.09
C PRO A 63 -9.57 -1.73 -3.88
N ASN A 64 -9.43 -1.99 -5.19
CA ASN A 64 -8.67 -1.19 -6.15
C ASN A 64 -7.15 -1.10 -5.92
N SER A 65 -6.59 -1.78 -4.91
CA SER A 65 -5.13 -1.77 -4.64
C SER A 65 -4.33 -2.30 -5.84
N ILE A 66 -4.74 -3.45 -6.37
CA ILE A 66 -4.09 -4.10 -7.52
C ILE A 66 -4.27 -3.26 -8.79
N SER A 67 -5.49 -2.80 -9.06
CA SER A 67 -5.77 -1.95 -10.23
C SER A 67 -4.96 -0.66 -10.21
N TYR A 68 -4.76 -0.06 -9.04
CA TYR A 68 -3.91 1.11 -8.89
C TYR A 68 -2.45 0.81 -9.20
N LEU A 69 -1.87 -0.24 -8.61
CA LEU A 69 -0.49 -0.64 -8.85
C LEU A 69 -0.25 -0.94 -10.34
N VAL A 70 -1.17 -1.67 -10.98
CA VAL A 70 -1.11 -1.95 -12.43
C VAL A 70 -1.19 -0.66 -13.24
N SER A 71 -2.09 0.26 -12.90
CA SER A 71 -2.23 1.55 -13.60
C SER A 71 -0.96 2.41 -13.49
N GLN A 72 -0.30 2.42 -12.33
CA GLN A 72 0.97 3.14 -12.15
C GLN A 72 2.10 2.53 -12.99
N ILE A 73 2.19 1.20 -13.08
CA ILE A 73 3.17 0.52 -13.93
C ILE A 73 2.91 0.81 -15.41
N CYS A 74 1.65 0.74 -15.84
CA CYS A 74 1.28 1.03 -17.23
C CYS A 74 1.52 2.50 -17.59
N ALA A 75 1.22 3.44 -16.69
CA ALA A 75 1.49 4.86 -16.90
C ALA A 75 2.99 5.12 -17.13
N GLN A 76 3.85 4.46 -16.35
CA GLN A 76 5.30 4.60 -16.49
C GLN A 76 5.81 4.00 -17.81
N SER A 77 5.29 2.84 -18.23
CA SER A 77 5.70 2.21 -19.51
C SER A 77 5.34 3.03 -20.76
N ILE A 78 4.33 3.91 -20.67
CA ILE A 78 3.94 4.79 -21.78
C ILE A 78 4.86 6.02 -21.85
N GLU A 79 5.49 6.40 -20.74
CA GLU A 79 6.45 7.52 -20.68
C GLU A 79 7.82 7.13 -21.23
N ASP A 80 8.27 5.88 -21.05
CA ASP A 80 9.55 5.38 -21.58
C ASP A 80 9.55 5.15 -23.11
N ASP A 81 8.37 5.05 -23.76
CA ASP A 81 8.23 4.85 -25.22
C ASP A 81 8.11 6.18 -26.02
N ARG A 82 8.19 7.34 -25.35
CA ARG A 82 8.15 8.68 -25.96
C ARG A 82 9.50 9.37 -25.94
#